data_AF-A0A815QJK3-F1
#
_entry.id   AF-A0A815QJK3-F1
#
_cell.length_a   1.000
_cell.length_b   1.000
_cell.length_c   1.000
_cell.angle_alpha   90.00
_cell.angle_beta   90.00
_cell.angle_gamma   90.00
#
_symmetry.space_group_name_H-M   'P 1'
#
loop_
_entity.id
_entity.type
_entity.pdbx_description
1 polymer ?
#
loop_
_entity_poly.entity_id
_entity_poly.type
_entity_poly.pdbx_seq_one_letter_code
_entity_poly.pdbx_strand_id
1 'polypeptide(L)'
;MMSMGYNLLCSLRKLRVKSLADKIIFWAVDEEAVTHLQLYRKKNNLSFGIYHPDTKHQISKFQNPGSHGYNQMMRDRAYVYITLIRQYRLSLLFMDADIIFTADPLPDLFLNEDRGQSEDIIYSTDARNFYNALKDPYEGGPFIPMICGGFFLMRPTEPTIHLLEDLSKTIDIDLNANDQWTTHKLLNSRYNSTSNTFIHDPTRTWLVEPFPTGLERRNKSVRTNSSIKLRLLEQGAYINGHIYGSLHNQYWQEIQKIEKSNPFFQRIMIHANTWAEDKLQLMKRNHLWFLGSDDVCIL
;
A
#
# COMPACT_ATOMS: atom_id res chain seq x y z
N MET A 1 -13.38 -9.50 9.58
CA MET A 1 -12.69 -8.75 8.50
C MET A 1 -13.30 -7.35 8.33
N MET A 2 -14.64 -7.23 8.27
CA MET A 2 -15.36 -5.93 8.19
C MET A 2 -15.00 -4.89 9.26
N SER A 3 -14.68 -5.33 10.48
CA SER A 3 -14.27 -4.44 11.58
C SER A 3 -13.07 -3.55 11.23
N MET A 4 -12.14 -4.06 10.41
CA MET A 4 -10.97 -3.29 9.98
C MET A 4 -11.37 -2.18 9.01
N GLY A 5 -12.17 -2.50 7.99
CA GLY A 5 -12.69 -1.49 7.05
C GLY A 5 -13.48 -0.37 7.75
N TYR A 6 -14.18 -0.69 8.84
CA TYR A 6 -14.83 0.33 9.66
C TYR A 6 -13.85 1.15 10.51
N ASN A 7 -12.76 0.55 11.01
CA ASN A 7 -11.67 1.28 11.68
C ASN A 7 -10.99 2.27 10.73
N LEU A 8 -10.74 1.86 9.48
CA LEU A 8 -10.23 2.74 8.43
C LEU A 8 -11.13 3.98 8.29
N LEU A 9 -12.45 3.78 8.13
CA LEU A 9 -13.42 4.87 8.05
C LEU A 9 -13.47 5.72 9.32
N CYS A 10 -13.38 5.09 10.50
CA CYS A 10 -13.33 5.79 11.79
C CYS A 10 -12.14 6.75 11.84
N SER A 11 -10.94 6.30 11.48
CA SER A 11 -9.74 7.16 11.46
C SER A 11 -9.86 8.33 10.49
N LEU A 12 -10.32 8.08 9.25
CA LEU A 12 -10.52 9.13 8.24
C LEU A 12 -11.55 10.19 8.66
N ARG A 13 -12.65 9.76 9.27
CA ARG A 13 -13.70 10.67 9.78
C ARG A 13 -13.18 11.55 10.91
N LYS A 14 -12.38 11.00 11.82
CA LYS A 14 -11.79 11.78 12.93
C LYS A 14 -10.83 12.85 12.43
N LEU A 15 -10.03 12.50 11.42
CA LEU A 15 -9.10 13.42 10.77
C LEU A 15 -9.78 14.42 9.83
N ARG A 16 -11.11 14.29 9.62
CA ARG A 16 -11.90 15.15 8.73
C ARG A 16 -11.38 15.18 7.28
N VAL A 17 -10.76 14.09 6.83
CA VAL A 17 -10.29 13.90 5.45
C VAL A 17 -11.48 13.52 4.56
N LYS A 18 -12.48 14.41 4.47
CA LYS A 18 -13.72 14.17 3.72
C LYS A 18 -13.43 13.88 2.24
N SER A 19 -12.44 14.57 1.68
CA SER A 19 -11.98 14.40 0.30
C SER A 19 -11.58 12.96 -0.04
N LEU A 20 -11.02 12.21 0.93
CA LEU A 20 -10.69 10.80 0.76
C LEU A 20 -11.88 9.92 1.15
N ALA A 21 -12.47 10.15 2.33
CA ALA A 21 -13.56 9.34 2.86
C ALA A 21 -14.75 9.22 1.89
N ASP A 22 -15.10 10.32 1.21
CA ASP A 22 -16.26 10.36 0.31
C ASP A 22 -15.98 9.76 -1.08
N LYS A 23 -14.71 9.47 -1.38
CA LYS A 23 -14.25 8.91 -2.66
C LYS A 23 -13.78 7.46 -2.55
N ILE A 24 -13.82 6.88 -1.35
CA ILE A 24 -13.47 5.47 -1.15
C ILE A 24 -14.46 4.59 -1.88
N ILE A 25 -13.93 3.59 -2.58
CA ILE A 25 -14.68 2.48 -3.12
C ILE A 25 -14.18 1.23 -2.41
N PHE A 26 -15.04 0.59 -1.64
CA PHE A 26 -14.73 -0.72 -1.07
C PHE A 26 -14.87 -1.78 -2.14
N TRP A 27 -13.79 -2.50 -2.40
CA TRP A 27 -13.83 -3.70 -3.21
C TRP A 27 -14.31 -4.88 -2.36
N ALA A 28 -15.58 -5.22 -2.51
CA ALA A 28 -16.22 -6.33 -1.81
C ALA A 28 -16.07 -7.62 -2.64
N VAL A 29 -15.47 -8.66 -2.05
CA VAL A 29 -15.20 -9.94 -2.73
C VAL A 29 -16.33 -10.96 -2.61
N ASP A 30 -17.40 -10.61 -1.90
CA ASP A 30 -18.60 -11.42 -1.69
C ASP A 30 -19.84 -10.55 -1.40
N GLU A 31 -21.03 -11.12 -1.57
CA GLU A 31 -22.32 -10.43 -1.38
C GLU A 31 -22.64 -10.08 0.09
N GLU A 32 -22.09 -10.84 1.05
CA GLU A 32 -22.27 -10.58 2.47
C GLU A 32 -21.56 -9.27 2.86
N ALA A 33 -20.33 -9.07 2.37
CA ALA A 33 -19.58 -7.83 2.51
C ALA A 33 -20.33 -6.65 1.86
N VAL A 34 -20.91 -6.83 0.67
CA VAL A 34 -21.76 -5.81 0.02
C VAL A 34 -22.91 -5.41 0.94
N THR A 35 -23.66 -6.40 1.44
CA THR A 35 -24.82 -6.18 2.31
C THR A 35 -24.42 -5.45 3.59
N HIS A 36 -23.35 -5.90 4.26
CA HIS A 36 -22.84 -5.28 5.48
C HIS A 36 -22.39 -3.83 5.25
N LEU A 37 -21.64 -3.57 4.16
CA LEU A 37 -21.21 -2.23 3.78
C LEU A 37 -22.39 -1.30 3.50
N GLN A 38 -23.42 -1.78 2.78
CA GLN A 38 -24.63 -1.00 2.49
C GLN A 38 -25.39 -0.62 3.77
N LEU A 39 -25.58 -1.58 4.68
CA LEU A 39 -26.24 -1.36 5.97
C LEU A 39 -25.45 -0.37 6.82
N TYR A 40 -24.12 -0.54 6.92
CA TYR A 40 -23.24 0.34 7.68
C TYR A 40 -23.27 1.77 7.12
N ARG A 41 -23.19 1.90 5.78
CA ARG A 41 -23.29 3.18 5.05
C ARG A 41 -24.59 3.91 5.38
N LYS A 42 -25.73 3.20 5.32
CA LYS A 42 -27.06 3.75 5.60
C LYS A 42 -27.22 4.13 7.07
N LYS A 43 -26.83 3.26 8.00
CA LYS A 43 -26.91 3.48 9.46
C LYS A 43 -26.14 4.73 9.89
N ASN A 44 -24.96 4.94 9.31
CA ASN A 44 -24.04 5.99 9.73
C ASN A 44 -24.06 7.24 8.82
N ASN A 45 -24.97 7.31 7.84
CA ASN A 45 -25.07 8.39 6.87
C ASN A 45 -23.72 8.72 6.19
N LEU A 46 -23.06 7.69 5.64
CA LEU A 46 -21.75 7.80 4.99
C LEU A 46 -21.87 7.81 3.46
N SER A 47 -20.89 8.40 2.78
CA SER A 47 -20.85 8.51 1.33
C SER A 47 -19.65 7.74 0.74
N PHE A 48 -19.69 6.41 0.68
CA PHE A 48 -18.65 5.63 -0.01
C PHE A 48 -19.26 4.69 -1.06
N GLY A 49 -18.46 4.36 -2.06
CA GLY A 49 -18.79 3.39 -3.11
C GLY A 49 -18.55 1.94 -2.66
N ILE A 50 -19.28 1.02 -3.26
CA ILE A 50 -19.10 -0.42 -3.06
C ILE A 50 -19.01 -1.02 -4.46
N TYR A 51 -17.90 -1.68 -4.74
CA TYR A 51 -17.66 -2.40 -5.99
C TYR A 51 -17.58 -3.89 -5.68
N HIS A 52 -18.46 -4.66 -6.29
CA HIS A 52 -18.39 -6.12 -6.31
C HIS A 52 -18.12 -6.53 -7.75
N PRO A 53 -16.97 -7.13 -8.06
CA PRO A 53 -16.68 -7.56 -9.41
C PRO A 53 -17.56 -8.77 -9.78
N ASP A 54 -17.96 -8.86 -11.04
CA ASP A 54 -18.42 -10.12 -11.64
C ASP A 54 -17.23 -11.09 -11.85
N THR A 55 -16.44 -11.33 -10.80
CA THR A 55 -15.37 -12.33 -10.85
C THR A 55 -15.97 -13.71 -10.72
N LYS A 56 -15.40 -14.68 -11.45
CA LYS A 56 -15.78 -16.10 -11.39
C LYS A 56 -15.63 -16.73 -9.99
N HIS A 57 -14.97 -16.04 -9.07
CA HIS A 57 -14.69 -16.52 -7.72
C HIS A 57 -15.29 -15.55 -6.70
N GLN A 58 -16.21 -16.06 -5.89
CA GLN A 58 -16.71 -15.39 -4.70
C GLN A 58 -16.06 -16.05 -3.48
N ILE A 59 -15.56 -15.25 -2.56
CA ILE A 59 -14.87 -15.73 -1.36
C ILE A 59 -15.74 -15.44 -0.15
N SER A 60 -16.62 -16.37 0.21
CA SER A 60 -17.62 -16.18 1.28
C SER A 60 -17.11 -16.36 2.71
N LYS A 61 -15.81 -16.64 2.91
CA LYS A 61 -15.23 -16.90 4.24
C LYS A 61 -13.83 -16.34 4.36
N PHE A 62 -13.44 -16.05 5.60
CA PHE A 62 -12.06 -15.65 5.95
C PHE A 62 -11.04 -16.57 5.29
N GLN A 63 -10.12 -15.96 4.54
CA GLN A 63 -9.03 -16.66 3.88
C GLN A 63 -7.75 -16.36 4.64
N ASN A 64 -7.11 -17.41 5.15
CA ASN A 64 -5.77 -17.30 5.71
C ASN A 64 -4.77 -16.88 4.62
N PRO A 65 -3.72 -16.14 4.96
CA PRO A 65 -2.58 -15.95 4.08
C PRO A 65 -2.10 -17.29 3.51
N GLY A 66 -1.95 -17.36 2.18
CA GLY A 66 -1.53 -18.57 1.47
C GLY A 66 -2.65 -19.56 1.12
N SER A 67 -3.91 -19.31 1.53
CA SER A 67 -5.03 -20.12 1.02
C SER A 67 -5.24 -19.90 -0.48
N HIS A 68 -5.90 -20.84 -1.14
CA HIS A 68 -6.23 -20.72 -2.57
C HIS A 68 -7.06 -19.45 -2.85
N GLY A 69 -8.08 -19.17 -2.03
CA GLY A 69 -8.91 -17.96 -2.17
C GLY A 69 -8.10 -16.68 -1.99
N TYR A 70 -7.23 -16.62 -0.98
CA TYR A 70 -6.33 -15.48 -0.78
C TYR A 70 -5.41 -15.28 -2.00
N ASN A 71 -4.74 -16.33 -2.45
CA ASN A 71 -3.82 -16.25 -3.59
C ASN A 71 -4.55 -15.84 -4.87
N GLN A 72 -5.76 -16.34 -5.11
CA GLN A 72 -6.58 -15.95 -6.25
C GLN A 72 -6.97 -14.47 -6.19
N MET A 73 -7.45 -13.98 -5.04
CA MET A 73 -7.76 -12.56 -4.84
C MET A 73 -6.56 -11.66 -5.16
N MET A 74 -5.37 -12.03 -4.66
CA MET A 74 -4.13 -11.28 -4.90
C MET A 74 -3.70 -11.29 -6.38
N ARG A 75 -4.06 -12.33 -7.14
CA ARG A 75 -3.85 -12.41 -8.58
C ARG A 75 -4.86 -11.55 -9.34
N ASP A 76 -6.12 -11.58 -8.92
CA ASP A 76 -7.22 -10.83 -9.55
C ASP A 76 -7.02 -9.31 -9.45
N ARG A 77 -6.31 -8.84 -8.40
CA ARG A 77 -5.96 -7.42 -8.18
C ARG A 77 -5.32 -6.77 -9.40
N ALA A 78 -4.39 -7.46 -10.08
CA ALA A 78 -3.70 -6.90 -11.23
C ALA A 78 -4.65 -6.51 -12.37
N TYR A 79 -5.68 -7.32 -12.64
CA TYR A 79 -6.65 -7.03 -13.69
C TYR A 79 -7.58 -5.86 -13.32
N VAL A 80 -7.89 -5.70 -12.03
CA VAL A 80 -8.62 -4.52 -11.54
C VAL A 80 -7.77 -3.27 -11.74
N TYR A 81 -6.49 -3.31 -11.32
CA TYR A 81 -5.59 -2.17 -11.44
C TYR A 81 -5.40 -1.72 -12.88
N ILE A 82 -5.08 -2.65 -13.80
CA ILE A 82 -4.87 -2.31 -15.21
C ILE A 82 -6.14 -1.81 -15.87
N THR A 83 -7.31 -2.32 -15.49
CA THR A 83 -8.60 -1.82 -15.99
C THR A 83 -8.80 -0.36 -15.60
N LEU A 84 -8.63 -0.02 -14.32
CA LEU A 84 -8.77 1.36 -13.81
C LEU A 84 -7.76 2.32 -14.46
N ILE A 85 -6.49 1.92 -14.53
CA ILE A 85 -5.39 2.75 -15.00
C ILE A 85 -5.41 2.91 -16.52
N ARG A 86 -5.59 1.82 -17.28
CA ARG A 86 -5.48 1.81 -18.75
C ARG A 86 -6.79 2.17 -19.44
N GLN A 87 -7.90 1.56 -19.05
CA GLN A 87 -9.18 1.74 -19.75
C GLN A 87 -9.89 3.01 -19.30
N TYR A 88 -9.98 3.22 -17.98
CA TYR A 88 -10.68 4.38 -17.42
C TYR A 88 -9.80 5.61 -17.21
N ARG A 89 -8.47 5.47 -17.35
CA ARG A 89 -7.48 6.54 -17.14
C ARG A 89 -7.64 7.21 -15.77
N LEU A 90 -7.89 6.42 -14.74
CA LEU A 90 -8.05 6.89 -13.36
C LEU A 90 -6.77 6.63 -12.56
N SER A 91 -6.38 7.60 -11.72
CA SER A 91 -5.40 7.34 -10.66
C SER A 91 -6.03 6.45 -9.58
N LEU A 92 -5.26 5.50 -9.07
CA LEU A 92 -5.68 4.52 -8.08
C LEU A 92 -4.87 4.70 -6.79
N LEU A 93 -5.53 5.09 -5.70
CA LEU A 93 -4.99 4.94 -4.35
C LEU A 93 -5.55 3.65 -3.74
N PHE A 94 -4.72 2.62 -3.66
CA PHE A 94 -5.08 1.36 -3.03
C PHE A 94 -4.77 1.40 -1.53
N MET A 95 -5.67 0.85 -0.72
CA MET A 95 -5.58 0.81 0.74
C MET A 95 -6.12 -0.53 1.25
N ASP A 96 -5.32 -1.26 2.02
CA ASP A 96 -5.78 -2.40 2.79
C ASP A 96 -6.73 -1.92 3.91
N ALA A 97 -7.71 -2.76 4.23
CA ALA A 97 -8.79 -2.39 5.15
C ALA A 97 -8.31 -2.21 6.60
N ASP A 98 -7.13 -2.70 6.96
CA ASP A 98 -6.54 -2.62 8.30
C ASP A 98 -5.52 -1.47 8.45
N ILE A 99 -5.61 -0.47 7.58
CA ILE A 99 -4.92 0.80 7.73
C ILE A 99 -5.64 1.70 8.72
N ILE A 100 -4.85 2.43 9.50
CA ILE A 100 -5.31 3.47 10.42
C ILE A 100 -4.56 4.75 10.11
N PHE A 101 -5.29 5.82 9.84
CA PHE A 101 -4.69 7.12 9.65
C PHE A 101 -4.54 7.87 10.98
N THR A 102 -3.39 8.52 11.15
CA THR A 102 -3.11 9.46 12.23
C THR A 102 -2.95 10.89 11.73
N ALA A 103 -2.89 11.08 10.41
CA ALA A 103 -2.92 12.36 9.72
C ALA A 103 -3.53 12.24 8.32
N ASP A 104 -3.83 13.38 7.68
CA ASP A 104 -4.24 13.41 6.27
C ASP A 104 -3.08 13.00 5.35
N PRO A 105 -3.19 11.91 4.55
CA PRO A 105 -2.11 11.48 3.67
C PRO A 105 -2.01 12.31 2.38
N LEU A 106 -3.04 13.06 2.01
CA LEU A 106 -3.12 13.71 0.69
C LEU A 106 -2.01 14.76 0.49
N PRO A 107 -1.71 15.67 1.45
CA PRO A 107 -0.65 16.66 1.26
C PRO A 107 0.72 16.03 0.94
N ASP A 108 1.05 14.88 1.53
CA ASP A 108 2.29 14.17 1.23
C ASP A 108 2.20 13.42 -0.10
N LEU A 109 1.11 12.71 -0.38
CA LEU A 109 0.91 11.97 -1.63
C LEU A 109 0.99 12.85 -2.88
N PHE A 110 0.58 14.11 -2.77
CA PHE A 110 0.52 15.07 -3.87
C PHE A 110 1.63 16.14 -3.82
N LEU A 111 2.61 15.98 -2.92
CA LEU A 111 3.70 16.96 -2.68
C LEU A 111 4.42 17.45 -3.94
N ASN A 112 4.66 16.55 -4.91
CA ASN A 112 5.40 16.87 -6.13
C ASN A 112 4.51 17.24 -7.31
N GLU A 113 3.18 17.04 -7.23
CA GLU A 113 2.26 17.51 -8.28
C GLU A 113 2.23 19.03 -8.33
N ASP A 114 2.18 19.68 -7.17
CA ASP A 114 2.25 21.14 -7.04
C ASP A 114 3.56 21.72 -7.62
N ARG A 115 4.58 20.88 -7.80
CA ARG A 115 5.90 21.24 -8.36
C ARG A 115 6.07 20.85 -9.84
N GLY A 116 5.01 20.35 -10.48
CA GLY A 116 5.04 19.88 -11.87
C GLY A 116 5.84 18.59 -12.09
N GLN A 117 6.10 17.82 -11.03
CA GLN A 117 6.88 16.57 -11.08
C GLN A 117 6.07 15.38 -10.55
N SER A 118 4.94 15.06 -11.19
CA SER A 118 4.14 13.91 -10.78
C SER A 118 4.89 12.59 -10.97
N GLU A 119 4.91 11.78 -9.90
CA GLU A 119 5.44 10.41 -9.93
C GLU A 119 4.46 9.50 -10.66
N ASP A 120 4.96 8.41 -11.22
CA ASP A 120 4.09 7.40 -11.83
C ASP A 120 3.44 6.55 -10.73
N ILE A 121 4.23 6.23 -9.70
CA ILE A 121 3.84 5.35 -8.61
C ILE A 121 4.40 5.87 -7.27
N ILE A 122 3.62 5.74 -6.21
CA ILE A 122 4.04 5.98 -4.83
C ILE A 122 3.76 4.72 -4.01
N TYR A 123 4.75 4.18 -3.31
CA TYR A 123 4.61 2.98 -2.49
C TYR A 123 4.97 3.23 -1.04
N SER A 124 4.16 2.68 -0.14
CA SER A 124 4.63 2.36 1.21
C SER A 124 5.58 1.18 1.15
N THR A 125 6.44 1.09 2.16
CA THR A 125 7.55 0.14 2.16
C THR A 125 7.20 -1.02 3.08
N ASP A 126 7.68 -2.23 2.78
CA ASP A 126 7.31 -3.42 3.56
C ASP A 126 7.81 -3.36 5.01
N ALA A 127 8.82 -2.51 5.26
CA ALA A 127 9.30 -2.08 6.57
C ALA A 127 9.31 -3.23 7.59
N ARG A 128 9.90 -4.38 7.24
CA ARG A 128 10.17 -5.46 8.21
C ARG A 128 11.33 -5.12 9.13
N ASN A 129 12.22 -4.22 8.69
CA ASN A 129 13.24 -3.54 9.46
C ASN A 129 13.29 -2.07 9.00
N PHE A 130 13.71 -1.15 9.86
CA PHE A 130 14.04 0.22 9.44
C PHE A 130 15.20 0.21 8.45
N TYR A 131 15.20 1.13 7.49
CA TYR A 131 16.24 1.23 6.45
C TYR A 131 17.68 1.28 6.98
N ASN A 132 17.89 1.88 8.16
CA ASN A 132 19.21 1.94 8.81
C ASN A 132 19.59 0.68 9.62
N ALA A 133 18.62 -0.18 9.94
CA ALA A 133 18.84 -1.47 10.61
C ALA A 133 19.00 -2.63 9.62
N LEU A 134 18.62 -2.40 8.37
CA LEU A 134 19.19 -3.14 7.26
C LEU A 134 20.64 -2.64 7.13
N LYS A 135 21.64 -3.46 7.51
CA LYS A 135 22.93 -3.38 6.80
C LYS A 135 22.54 -3.39 5.33
N ASP A 136 22.71 -2.29 4.60
CA ASP A 136 22.32 -2.24 3.19
C ASP A 136 22.99 -3.43 2.51
N PRO A 137 22.26 -4.50 2.17
CA PRO A 137 22.86 -5.69 1.62
C PRO A 137 23.19 -5.47 0.14
N TYR A 138 23.06 -4.26 -0.41
CA TYR A 138 23.13 -3.95 -1.84
C TYR A 138 24.48 -3.46 -2.35
N GLU A 139 25.52 -3.91 -1.66
CA GLU A 139 26.64 -4.50 -2.39
C GLU A 139 26.24 -5.83 -3.11
N GLY A 140 25.04 -6.41 -2.88
CA GLY A 140 24.53 -7.60 -3.59
C GLY A 140 23.00 -7.94 -3.54
N GLY A 141 22.05 -7.00 -3.64
CA GLY A 141 20.59 -7.32 -3.71
C GLY A 141 19.72 -6.19 -4.31
N PRO A 142 18.37 -6.26 -4.27
CA PRO A 142 17.51 -5.47 -5.17
C PRO A 142 17.58 -3.95 -4.98
N PHE A 143 17.70 -3.25 -6.11
CA PHE A 143 17.80 -1.79 -6.23
C PHE A 143 16.65 -1.01 -5.55
N ILE A 144 15.42 -1.49 -5.69
CA ILE A 144 14.24 -1.00 -4.97
C ILE A 144 14.02 -1.92 -3.77
N PRO A 145 13.97 -1.40 -2.53
CA PRO A 145 13.70 -2.20 -1.36
C PRO A 145 12.31 -2.83 -1.41
N MET A 146 12.06 -3.78 -0.52
CA MET A 146 10.74 -4.42 -0.40
C MET A 146 9.64 -3.38 -0.19
N ILE A 147 8.59 -3.46 -1.01
CA ILE A 147 7.41 -2.60 -0.95
C ILE A 147 6.24 -3.30 -0.23
N CYS A 148 5.38 -2.49 0.40
CA CYS A 148 4.14 -2.98 1.00
C CYS A 148 2.99 -2.83 0.00
N GLY A 149 2.26 -3.93 -0.23
CA GLY A 149 1.11 -3.95 -1.13
C GLY A 149 -0.15 -3.33 -0.52
N GLY A 150 -0.12 -2.89 0.73
CA GLY A 150 -1.31 -2.40 1.44
C GLY A 150 -1.60 -0.92 1.27
N PHE A 151 -0.62 -0.10 0.86
CA PHE A 151 -0.88 1.33 0.61
C PHE A 151 0.01 1.85 -0.52
N PHE A 152 -0.61 2.24 -1.62
CA PHE A 152 0.10 2.78 -2.79
C PHE A 152 -0.80 3.61 -3.70
N LEU A 153 -0.18 4.56 -4.41
CA LEU A 153 -0.80 5.35 -5.48
C LEU A 153 -0.20 4.95 -6.82
N MET A 154 -1.05 4.73 -7.82
CA MET A 154 -0.65 4.56 -9.23
C MET A 154 -1.36 5.59 -10.10
N ARG A 155 -0.61 6.23 -11.01
CA ARG A 155 -1.15 7.20 -11.96
C ARG A 155 -1.28 6.58 -13.36
N PRO A 156 -2.22 7.05 -14.20
CA PRO A 156 -2.49 6.52 -15.54
C PRO A 156 -1.46 6.95 -16.60
N THR A 157 -0.18 6.70 -16.32
CA THR A 157 0.94 7.00 -17.21
C THR A 157 1.36 5.75 -17.98
N GLU A 158 1.99 5.94 -19.14
CA GLU A 158 2.45 4.81 -19.98
C GLU A 158 3.46 3.89 -19.25
N PRO A 159 4.41 4.39 -18.43
CA PRO A 159 5.24 3.51 -17.60
C PRO A 159 4.45 2.65 -16.62
N THR A 160 3.42 3.20 -15.95
CA THR A 160 2.54 2.43 -15.05
C THR A 160 1.74 1.39 -15.80
N ILE A 161 1.21 1.73 -16.99
CA ILE A 161 0.45 0.79 -17.82
C ILE A 161 1.33 -0.38 -18.25
N HIS A 162 2.54 -0.13 -18.75
CA HIS A 162 3.47 -1.19 -19.12
C HIS A 162 3.86 -2.08 -17.93
N LEU A 163 4.04 -1.51 -16.73
CA LEU A 163 4.27 -2.30 -15.52
C LEU A 163 3.10 -3.26 -15.24
N LEU A 164 1.86 -2.77 -15.31
CA LEU A 164 0.67 -3.57 -15.03
C LEU A 164 0.40 -4.61 -16.12
N GLU A 165 0.77 -4.33 -17.37
CA GLU A 165 0.73 -5.31 -18.47
C GLU A 165 1.75 -6.43 -18.26
N ASP A 166 2.98 -6.08 -17.87
CA ASP A 166 4.00 -7.07 -17.51
C ASP A 166 3.54 -7.90 -16.30
N LEU A 167 2.96 -7.25 -15.29
CA LEU A 167 2.40 -7.93 -14.12
C LEU A 167 1.30 -8.94 -14.50
N SER A 168 0.34 -8.50 -15.33
CA SER A 168 -0.77 -9.35 -15.77
C SER A 168 -0.27 -10.55 -16.55
N LYS A 169 0.67 -10.33 -17.49
CA LYS A 169 1.32 -11.41 -18.26
C LYS A 169 2.07 -12.38 -17.36
N THR A 170 2.82 -11.88 -16.37
CA THR A 170 3.52 -12.75 -15.42
C THR A 170 2.54 -13.55 -14.58
N ILE A 171 1.42 -12.97 -14.13
CA ILE A 171 0.37 -13.68 -13.41
C ILE A 171 -0.25 -14.78 -14.26
N ASP A 172 -0.51 -14.53 -15.55
CA ASP A 172 -1.05 -15.54 -16.48
C ASP A 172 -0.13 -16.77 -16.64
N ILE A 173 1.19 -16.58 -16.52
CA ILE A 173 2.20 -17.61 -16.79
C ILE A 173 2.70 -18.30 -15.50
N ASP A 174 2.98 -17.54 -14.43
CA ASP A 174 3.50 -18.05 -13.16
C ASP A 174 2.36 -18.16 -12.13
N LEU A 175 2.00 -19.40 -11.78
CA LEU A 175 0.94 -19.68 -10.80
C LEU A 175 1.27 -19.17 -9.38
N ASN A 176 2.55 -18.91 -9.07
CA ASN A 176 2.98 -18.37 -7.79
C ASN A 176 3.08 -16.84 -7.79
N ALA A 177 2.93 -16.19 -8.95
CA ALA A 177 2.91 -14.74 -9.05
C ALA A 177 1.66 -14.16 -8.39
N ASN A 178 1.82 -13.00 -7.77
CA ASN A 178 0.75 -12.14 -7.25
C ASN A 178 1.14 -10.67 -7.38
N ASP A 179 0.20 -9.77 -7.16
CA ASP A 179 0.44 -8.34 -7.37
C ASP A 179 1.61 -7.77 -6.54
N GLN A 180 1.70 -8.01 -5.24
CA GLN A 180 2.74 -7.38 -4.39
C GLN A 180 4.15 -7.86 -4.75
N TRP A 181 4.40 -9.17 -4.68
CA TRP A 181 5.75 -9.70 -4.83
C TRP A 181 6.23 -9.61 -6.28
N THR A 182 5.33 -9.80 -7.24
CA THR A 182 5.68 -9.69 -8.66
C THR A 182 5.90 -8.23 -9.04
N THR A 183 5.11 -7.28 -8.54
CA THR A 183 5.37 -5.85 -8.77
C THR A 183 6.74 -5.44 -8.23
N HIS A 184 7.11 -5.86 -7.02
CA HIS A 184 8.44 -5.60 -6.46
C HIS A 184 9.57 -6.10 -7.38
N LYS A 185 9.45 -7.33 -7.90
CA LYS A 185 10.41 -7.87 -8.87
C LYS A 185 10.43 -7.07 -10.18
N LEU A 186 9.26 -6.71 -10.72
CA LEU A 186 9.13 -5.95 -11.97
C LEU A 186 9.56 -4.48 -11.86
N LEU A 187 9.68 -3.93 -10.66
CA LEU A 187 10.30 -2.61 -10.44
C LEU A 187 11.83 -2.69 -10.51
N ASN A 188 12.41 -3.87 -10.31
CA ASN A 188 13.86 -4.12 -10.31
C ASN A 188 14.37 -4.80 -11.58
N SER A 189 13.47 -5.41 -12.35
CA SER A 189 13.79 -6.40 -13.37
C SER A 189 12.75 -6.43 -14.48
N ARG A 190 13.08 -7.07 -15.60
CA ARG A 190 12.12 -7.49 -16.63
C ARG A 190 11.84 -8.98 -16.51
N TYR A 191 10.61 -9.39 -16.80
CA TYR A 191 10.25 -10.80 -16.84
C TYR A 191 10.57 -11.39 -18.22
N ASN A 192 11.34 -12.49 -18.25
CA ASN A 192 11.63 -13.26 -19.44
C ASN A 192 10.73 -14.51 -19.45
N SER A 193 9.73 -14.51 -20.33
CA SER A 193 8.76 -15.61 -20.46
C SER A 193 9.36 -16.90 -21.00
N THR A 194 10.46 -16.83 -21.76
CA THR A 194 11.11 -18.02 -22.34
C THR A 194 11.82 -18.85 -21.28
N SER A 195 12.49 -18.19 -20.33
CA SER A 195 13.19 -18.86 -19.22
C SER A 195 12.40 -18.88 -17.92
N ASN A 196 11.24 -18.21 -17.87
CA ASN A 196 10.46 -17.97 -16.65
C ASN A 196 11.31 -17.35 -15.52
N THR A 197 12.12 -16.34 -15.84
CA THR A 197 13.03 -15.68 -14.89
C THR A 197 12.94 -14.17 -14.95
N PHE A 198 13.39 -13.50 -13.88
CA PHE A 198 13.52 -12.06 -13.82
C PHE A 198 14.97 -11.67 -14.10
N ILE A 199 15.17 -10.76 -15.06
CA ILE A 199 16.48 -10.22 -15.44
C ILE A 199 16.57 -8.80 -14.89
N HIS A 200 17.56 -8.54 -14.05
CA HIS A 200 17.77 -7.22 -13.43
C HIS A 200 17.89 -6.12 -14.50
N ASP A 201 17.15 -5.03 -14.32
CA ASP A 201 17.14 -3.88 -15.22
C ASP A 201 17.18 -2.57 -14.41
N PRO A 202 18.34 -1.91 -14.30
CA PRO A 202 18.49 -0.66 -13.55
C PRO A 202 17.83 0.55 -14.23
N THR A 203 17.34 0.40 -15.47
CA THR A 203 16.61 1.46 -16.20
C THR A 203 15.11 1.40 -15.94
N ARG A 204 14.62 0.33 -15.31
CA ARG A 204 13.20 0.07 -15.12
C ARG A 204 12.51 1.11 -14.24
N THR A 205 13.18 1.52 -13.16
CA THR A 205 12.64 2.43 -12.16
C THR A 205 13.62 3.54 -11.86
N TRP A 206 13.12 4.77 -11.78
CA TRP A 206 13.84 5.93 -11.28
C TRP A 206 13.21 6.38 -9.96
N LEU A 207 13.99 6.32 -8.88
CA LEU A 207 13.56 6.80 -7.57
C LEU A 207 13.47 8.33 -7.54
N VAL A 208 12.34 8.84 -7.05
CA VAL A 208 12.02 10.27 -6.94
C VAL A 208 12.04 10.70 -5.46
N GLU A 209 12.52 11.91 -5.22
CA GLU A 209 12.58 12.52 -3.89
C GLU A 209 11.19 12.96 -3.38
N PRO A 210 11.01 13.11 -2.05
CA PRO A 210 11.97 12.83 -0.98
C PRO A 210 12.24 11.32 -0.80
N PHE A 211 13.48 10.97 -0.48
CA PHE A 211 13.83 9.60 -0.11
C PHE A 211 13.52 9.35 1.37
N PRO A 212 13.07 8.14 1.73
CA PRO A 212 12.96 7.75 3.13
C PRO A 212 14.29 7.86 3.87
N THR A 213 14.21 8.19 5.16
CA THR A 213 15.35 8.30 6.06
C THR A 213 16.14 6.98 6.06
N GLY A 214 17.46 7.08 5.82
CA GLY A 214 18.35 5.93 5.75
C GLY A 214 18.46 5.29 4.35
N LEU A 215 17.66 5.72 3.37
CA LEU A 215 17.86 5.33 1.98
C LEU A 215 18.83 6.29 1.29
N GLU A 216 20.12 5.92 1.22
CA GLU A 216 21.10 6.66 0.43
C GLU A 216 20.86 6.43 -1.07
N ARG A 217 20.89 7.50 -1.88
CA ARG A 217 20.86 7.39 -3.34
C ARG A 217 22.21 6.89 -3.85
N ARG A 218 22.47 5.58 -3.73
CA ARG A 218 23.65 4.97 -4.34
C ARG A 218 23.40 4.79 -5.84
N ASN A 219 23.75 5.82 -6.61
CA ASN A 219 24.03 5.95 -8.05
C ASN A 219 23.83 4.71 -8.98
N LYS A 220 22.65 4.06 -9.00
CA LYS A 220 22.40 2.93 -9.91
C LYS A 220 21.16 3.05 -10.80
N SER A 221 20.15 3.89 -10.48
CA SER A 221 19.07 4.15 -11.46
C SER A 221 19.58 5.01 -12.60
N VAL A 222 19.43 4.54 -13.83
CA VAL A 222 19.61 5.36 -15.02
C VAL A 222 18.23 5.84 -15.45
N ARG A 223 18.00 7.15 -15.33
CA ARG A 223 16.74 7.76 -15.79
C ARG A 223 16.66 7.64 -17.31
N THR A 224 15.60 6.99 -17.78
CA THR A 224 15.22 6.95 -19.20
C THR A 224 13.82 7.55 -19.35
N ASN A 225 13.41 7.84 -20.59
CA ASN A 225 12.04 8.30 -20.88
C ASN A 225 10.97 7.23 -20.56
N SER A 226 11.36 5.96 -20.49
CA SER A 226 10.49 4.83 -20.15
C SER A 226 10.57 4.40 -18.68
N SER A 227 11.42 5.02 -17.87
CA SER A 227 11.58 4.64 -16.47
C SER A 227 10.34 5.02 -15.66
N ILE A 228 9.91 4.13 -14.78
CA ILE A 228 8.85 4.41 -13.82
C ILE A 228 9.39 5.36 -12.76
N LYS A 229 8.80 6.53 -12.61
CA LYS A 229 9.05 7.45 -11.50
C LYS A 229 8.41 6.90 -10.24
N LEU A 230 9.22 6.36 -9.34
CA LEU A 230 8.76 5.77 -8.09
C LEU A 230 9.16 6.63 -6.89
N ARG A 231 8.19 7.08 -6.10
CA ARG A 231 8.45 7.61 -4.75
C ARG A 231 8.19 6.53 -3.70
N LEU A 232 9.11 6.41 -2.76
CA LEU A 232 8.95 5.58 -1.58
C LEU A 232 8.57 6.47 -0.40
N LEU A 233 7.53 6.06 0.33
CA LEU A 233 7.06 6.79 1.49
C LEU A 233 7.99 6.59 2.69
N GLU A 234 8.12 7.64 3.49
CA GLU A 234 8.92 7.62 4.73
C GLU A 234 8.40 6.54 5.69
N GLN A 235 9.27 5.59 6.08
CA GLN A 235 8.92 4.46 6.94
C GLN A 235 8.42 4.90 8.32
N GLY A 236 8.97 5.99 8.85
CA GLY A 236 8.50 6.55 10.10
C GLY A 236 7.07 7.10 10.00
N ALA A 237 6.65 7.57 8.83
CA ALA A 237 5.34 8.18 8.62
C ALA A 237 4.28 7.17 8.14
N TYR A 238 4.67 6.20 7.32
CA TYR A 238 3.81 5.18 6.72
C TYR A 238 4.26 3.79 7.17
N ILE A 239 3.78 3.37 8.33
CA ILE A 239 4.40 2.31 9.12
C ILE A 239 3.74 0.96 8.84
N ASN A 240 4.55 -0.08 8.67
CA ASN A 240 4.06 -1.46 8.73
C ASN A 240 3.93 -1.92 10.19
N GLY A 241 2.79 -2.52 10.54
CA GLY A 241 2.44 -2.99 11.86
C GLY A 241 3.43 -4.00 12.43
N HIS A 242 4.20 -4.71 11.60
CA HIS A 242 5.30 -5.56 12.07
C HIS A 242 6.36 -4.77 12.85
N ILE A 243 6.82 -3.63 12.31
CA ILE A 243 7.74 -2.72 13.02
C ILE A 243 7.07 -2.17 14.28
N TYR A 244 5.81 -1.75 14.14
CA TYR A 244 5.11 -1.07 15.22
C TYR A 244 4.81 -1.98 16.42
N GLY A 245 4.60 -3.28 16.18
CA GLY A 245 4.43 -4.30 17.21
C GLY A 245 5.76 -4.88 17.69
N SER A 246 6.42 -5.67 16.84
CA SER A 246 7.58 -6.49 17.23
C SER A 246 8.86 -5.67 17.48
N LEU A 247 9.01 -4.51 16.82
CA LEU A 247 10.19 -3.64 16.93
C LEU A 247 9.83 -2.29 17.57
N HIS A 248 8.81 -2.27 18.42
CA HIS A 248 8.22 -1.06 18.97
C HIS A 248 9.23 -0.07 19.59
N ASN A 249 10.16 -0.59 20.41
CA ASN A 249 11.17 0.25 21.06
C ASN A 249 12.13 0.89 20.06
N GLN A 250 12.58 0.12 19.07
CA GLN A 250 13.45 0.61 18.00
C GLN A 250 12.71 1.66 17.16
N TYR A 251 11.45 1.40 16.82
CA TYR A 251 10.59 2.36 16.15
C TYR A 251 10.55 3.70 16.88
N TRP A 252 10.23 3.71 18.18
CA TRP A 252 10.16 4.97 18.93
C TRP A 252 11.50 5.69 19.03
N GLN A 253 12.61 4.96 19.14
CA GLN A 253 13.93 5.58 19.14
C GLN A 253 14.22 6.29 17.80
N GLU A 254 13.87 5.67 16.67
CA GLU A 254 14.06 6.29 15.35
C GLU A 254 13.12 7.48 15.14
N ILE A 255 11.85 7.37 15.53
CA ILE A 255 10.90 8.48 15.46
C ILE A 255 11.36 9.67 16.29
N GLN A 256 11.86 9.45 17.51
CA GLN A 256 12.40 10.53 18.33
C GLN A 256 13.61 11.21 17.68
N LYS A 257 14.42 10.49 16.88
CA LYS A 257 15.51 11.10 16.12
C LYS A 257 14.97 11.94 14.96
N ILE A 258 13.97 11.42 14.23
CA ILE A 258 13.34 12.11 13.09
C ILE A 258 12.60 13.38 13.57
N GLU A 259 11.81 13.28 14.63
CA GLU A 259 11.09 14.44 15.20
C GLU A 259 12.04 15.52 15.70
N LYS A 260 13.23 15.15 16.21
CA LYS A 260 14.27 16.11 16.59
C LYS A 260 14.91 16.81 15.39
N SER A 261 15.11 16.10 14.28
CA SER A 261 15.76 16.66 13.08
C SER A 261 14.77 17.35 12.13
N ASN A 262 13.50 16.98 12.18
CA ASN A 262 12.42 17.50 11.35
C ASN A 262 11.19 17.81 12.22
N PRO A 263 11.02 19.05 12.67
CA PRO A 263 9.87 19.44 13.50
C PRO A 263 8.52 19.40 12.75
N PHE A 264 8.54 19.24 11.42
CA PHE A 264 7.34 19.08 10.60
C PHE A 264 7.02 17.61 10.30
N PHE A 265 7.83 16.67 10.81
CA PHE A 265 7.55 15.26 10.66
C PHE A 265 6.23 14.91 11.33
N GLN A 266 5.39 14.18 10.61
CA GLN A 266 4.13 13.68 11.11
C GLN A 266 4.00 12.20 10.79
N ARG A 267 3.52 11.44 11.77
CA ARG A 267 3.07 10.07 11.55
C ARG A 267 1.75 10.12 10.79
N ILE A 268 1.66 9.47 9.64
CA ILE A 268 0.52 9.59 8.72
C ILE A 268 -0.39 8.36 8.82
N MET A 269 0.18 7.16 8.76
CA MET A 269 -0.62 5.94 8.87
C MET A 269 0.16 4.77 9.47
N ILE A 270 -0.61 3.82 9.98
CA ILE A 270 -0.15 2.51 10.40
C ILE A 270 -0.96 1.46 9.65
N HIS A 271 -0.30 0.62 8.87
CA HIS A 271 -0.88 -0.56 8.26
C HIS A 271 -0.75 -1.72 9.25
N ALA A 272 -1.84 -2.14 9.91
CA ALA A 272 -1.81 -3.14 10.99
C ALA A 272 -1.59 -4.60 10.50
N ASN A 273 -0.74 -4.80 9.49
CA ASN A 273 -0.30 -6.09 8.97
C ASN A 273 0.74 -6.74 9.89
N THR A 274 0.32 -7.07 11.11
CA THR A 274 1.11 -7.85 12.06
C THR A 274 0.48 -9.20 12.31
N TRP A 275 1.35 -10.19 12.54
CA TRP A 275 1.03 -11.60 12.76
C TRP A 275 1.40 -12.00 14.19
N ALA A 276 2.08 -11.10 14.91
CA ALA A 276 2.59 -11.33 16.26
C ALA A 276 1.53 -11.12 17.34
N GLU A 277 0.49 -10.35 17.05
CA GLU A 277 -0.58 -10.02 18.00
C GLU A 277 -1.90 -9.70 17.30
N ASP A 278 -2.98 -9.70 18.09
CA ASP A 278 -4.29 -9.25 17.63
C ASP A 278 -4.25 -7.76 17.25
N LYS A 279 -4.80 -7.43 16.07
CA LYS A 279 -4.75 -6.07 15.52
C LYS A 279 -5.47 -5.06 16.41
N LEU A 280 -6.59 -5.44 17.06
CA LEU A 280 -7.31 -4.53 17.96
C LEU A 280 -6.51 -4.29 19.25
N GLN A 281 -5.81 -5.30 19.76
CA GLN A 281 -4.89 -5.11 20.90
C GLN A 281 -3.71 -4.21 20.55
N LEU A 282 -3.13 -4.37 19.35
CA LEU A 282 -2.11 -3.43 18.84
C LEU A 282 -2.66 -2.01 18.84
N MET A 283 -3.88 -1.78 18.35
CA MET A 283 -4.50 -0.45 18.32
C MET A 283 -4.65 0.15 19.73
N LYS A 284 -5.22 -0.63 20.65
CA LYS A 284 -5.48 -0.19 22.04
C LYS A 284 -4.19 0.13 22.79
N ARG A 285 -3.17 -0.75 22.72
CA ARG A 285 -1.88 -0.54 23.42
C ARG A 285 -1.19 0.75 22.97
N ASN A 286 -1.43 1.15 21.73
CA ASN A 286 -0.72 2.24 21.09
C ASN A 286 -1.54 3.51 20.91
N HIS A 287 -2.72 3.60 21.54
CA HIS A 287 -3.63 4.75 21.43
C HIS A 287 -3.95 5.12 19.98
N LEU A 288 -4.28 4.11 19.18
CA LEU A 288 -4.71 4.28 17.79
C LEU A 288 -6.23 4.23 17.69
N TRP A 289 -6.80 5.02 16.78
CA TRP A 289 -8.23 5.02 16.54
C TRP A 289 -8.77 3.62 16.23
N PHE A 290 -9.80 3.21 16.97
CA PHE A 290 -10.54 1.98 16.76
C PHE A 290 -12.05 2.20 16.92
N LEU A 291 -12.84 1.36 16.27
CA LEU A 291 -14.30 1.35 16.41
C LEU A 291 -14.66 0.60 17.70
N GLY A 292 -15.24 1.33 18.65
CA GLY A 292 -15.76 0.81 19.90
C GLY A 292 -17.19 0.27 19.78
N SER A 293 -17.81 0.02 20.94
CA SER A 293 -19.24 -0.29 21.00
C SER A 293 -20.08 0.85 20.41
N ASP A 294 -21.21 0.49 19.78
CA ASP A 294 -22.16 1.43 19.17
C ASP A 294 -21.63 2.23 17.97
N ASP A 295 -20.63 1.70 17.25
CA ASP A 295 -19.97 2.36 16.11
C ASP A 295 -19.30 3.70 16.46
N VAL A 296 -18.99 3.93 17.75
CA VAL A 296 -18.28 5.12 18.20
C VAL A 296 -16.78 4.92 17.99
N CYS A 297 -16.14 5.89 17.35
CA CYS A 297 -14.69 5.88 17.11
C CYS A 297 -13.93 6.41 18.34
N ILE A 298 -13.13 5.53 18.97
CA ILE A 298 -12.42 5.70 20.25
C ILE A 298 -10.91 5.71 20.00
N LEU A 299 -10.14 6.41 20.86
CA LEU A 299 -8.68 6.43 20.87
C LEU A 299 -8.11 5.40 21.85
#